data_AF-A0A9W9YXM6-F1
#
_entry.id   AF-A0A9W9YXM6-F1
#
_cell.length_a   1.000
_cell.length_b   1.000
_cell.length_c   1.000
_cell.angle_alpha   90.00
_cell.angle_beta   90.00
_cell.angle_gamma   90.00
#
_symmetry.space_group_name_H-M   'P 1'
#
loop_
_entity.id
_entity.type
_entity.pdbx_description
1 polymer ?
#
loop_
_entity_poly.entity_id
_entity_poly.type
_entity_poly.pdbx_seq_one_letter_code
_entity_poly.pdbx_strand_id
1 'polypeptide(L)'
;MAAELCYRQCLQAGMDSKAQSWRVVPLIRLAMLAVRLAQSESADRDRWINLSLEASNEVFKLKSGFSAAYLIHGIVYYLQDNTRASRRAFQHVIDSDTGGSAIAQYWLLLLHLKKNDLPAAMGVLSKAKFDGNSRLDLFYYQIAKNGDLSVTAKKTFN
;
A
#
# COMPACT_ATOMS: atom_id res chain seq x y z
N MET A 1 15.68 12.37 -13.09
CA MET A 1 17.01 12.37 -12.43
C MET A 1 17.19 13.48 -11.40
N ALA A 2 16.90 14.76 -11.70
CA ALA A 2 17.14 15.87 -10.77
C ALA A 2 16.37 15.78 -9.43
N ALA A 3 15.11 15.33 -9.44
CA ALA A 3 14.30 15.25 -8.21
C ALA A 3 14.80 14.20 -7.21
N GLU A 4 15.23 13.03 -7.69
CA GLU A 4 15.81 11.97 -6.84
C GLU A 4 17.15 12.40 -6.26
N LEU A 5 18.02 13.02 -7.08
CA LEU A 5 19.32 13.50 -6.65
C LEU A 5 19.20 14.64 -5.62
N CYS A 6 18.35 15.64 -5.89
CA CYS A 6 18.06 16.72 -4.95
C CYS A 6 17.53 16.17 -3.62
N TYR A 7 16.65 15.17 -3.68
CA TYR A 7 16.11 14.54 -2.49
C TYR A 7 17.17 13.72 -1.70
N ARG A 8 18.03 12.96 -2.39
CA ARG A 8 19.16 12.24 -1.78
C ARG A 8 20.18 13.20 -1.15
N GLN A 9 20.45 14.33 -1.80
CA GLN A 9 21.30 15.39 -1.25
C GLN A 9 20.67 16.02 0.00
N CYS A 10 19.35 16.28 0.01
CA CYS A 10 18.65 16.74 1.21
C CYS A 10 18.71 15.72 2.36
N LEU A 11 18.72 14.42 2.05
CA LEU A 11 18.86 13.37 3.08
C LEU A 11 20.27 13.32 3.67
N GLN A 12 21.32 13.47 2.85
CA GLN A 12 22.71 13.48 3.29
C GLN A 12 23.04 14.74 4.10
N ALA A 13 22.48 15.90 3.72
CA ALA A 13 22.70 17.16 4.42
C ALA A 13 22.11 17.21 5.86
N GLY A 14 21.21 16.29 6.21
CA GLY A 14 20.56 16.21 7.52
C GLY A 14 21.09 15.12 8.45
N MET A 15 22.35 14.68 8.29
CA MET A 15 22.96 13.60 9.08
C MET A 15 23.47 14.04 10.46
N ASP A 16 23.68 15.35 10.68
CA ASP A 16 24.12 15.87 11.98
C ASP A 16 22.95 16.01 12.98
N SER A 17 23.17 15.55 14.21
CA SER A 17 22.10 15.16 15.14
C SER A 17 21.38 16.33 15.84
N LYS A 18 20.04 16.31 15.83
CA LYS A 18 19.09 16.40 16.96
C LYS A 18 17.72 16.73 16.36
N ALA A 19 16.78 15.80 16.49
CA ALA A 19 15.45 15.79 15.85
C ALA A 19 15.45 15.50 14.33
N GLN A 20 15.70 14.24 13.96
CA GLN A 20 15.51 13.74 12.58
C GLN A 20 14.04 13.48 12.21
N SER A 21 13.08 13.78 13.11
CA SER A 21 11.64 13.53 12.89
C SER A 21 11.06 14.34 11.73
N TRP A 22 11.61 15.53 11.43
CA TRP A 22 11.19 16.34 10.29
C TRP A 22 11.43 15.64 8.94
N ARG A 23 12.37 14.68 8.88
CA ARG A 23 12.71 13.91 7.67
C ARG A 23 11.66 12.86 7.30
N VAL A 24 10.78 12.49 8.23
CA VAL A 24 9.75 11.47 8.00
C VAL A 24 8.80 11.88 6.88
N VAL A 25 8.30 13.11 6.89
CA VAL A 25 7.31 13.57 5.91
C VAL A 25 7.89 13.63 4.49
N PRO A 26 9.07 14.24 4.25
CA PRO A 26 9.74 14.15 2.96
C PRO A 26 9.96 12.71 2.49
N LEU A 27 10.37 11.79 3.39
CA LEU A 27 10.71 10.41 3.03
C LEU A 27 9.49 9.64 2.55
N ILE A 28 8.38 9.79 3.26
CA ILE A 28 7.11 9.21 2.87
C ILE A 28 6.63 9.77 1.53
N ARG A 29 6.79 11.08 1.29
CA ARG A 29 6.42 11.69 0.00
C ARG A 29 7.27 11.15 -1.15
N LEU A 30 8.59 11.01 -0.95
CA LEU A 30 9.46 10.38 -1.95
C LEU A 30 9.00 8.95 -2.23
N ALA A 31 8.81 8.16 -1.17
CA ALA A 31 8.45 6.76 -1.30
C ALA A 31 7.11 6.59 -2.03
N MET A 32 6.12 7.44 -1.74
CA MET A 32 4.84 7.46 -2.46
C MET A 32 4.98 7.88 -3.92
N LEU A 33 5.83 8.87 -4.23
CA LEU A 33 6.09 9.28 -5.60
C LEU A 33 6.71 8.14 -6.40
N ALA A 34 7.71 7.47 -5.83
CA ALA A 34 8.34 6.32 -6.44
C ALA A 34 7.34 5.15 -6.66
N VAL A 35 6.43 4.88 -5.72
CA VAL A 35 5.35 3.89 -5.92
C VAL A 35 4.48 4.25 -7.14
N ARG A 36 4.10 5.52 -7.29
CA ARG A 36 3.29 5.97 -8.43
C ARG A 36 4.02 5.79 -9.76
N LEU A 37 5.32 6.08 -9.80
CA LEU A 37 6.16 5.89 -10.99
C LEU A 37 6.40 4.40 -11.31
N ALA A 38 6.42 3.55 -10.29
CA ALA A 38 6.48 2.10 -10.46
C ALA A 38 5.16 1.50 -10.99
N GLN A 39 4.02 2.15 -10.71
CA GLN A 39 2.70 1.76 -11.22
C GLN A 39 2.48 2.16 -12.67
N SER A 40 3.11 3.23 -13.14
CA SER A 40 2.91 3.76 -14.50
C SER A 40 3.73 3.05 -15.58
N GLU A 41 4.01 1.75 -15.44
CA GLU A 41 4.74 0.90 -16.40
C GLU A 41 5.99 1.56 -17.02
N SER A 42 6.82 2.19 -16.18
CA SER A 42 8.07 2.79 -16.64
C SER A 42 9.17 1.74 -16.82
N ALA A 43 10.08 1.96 -17.78
CA ALA A 43 11.27 1.11 -17.99
C ALA A 43 12.16 0.98 -16.73
N ASP A 44 12.04 1.94 -15.81
CA ASP A 44 12.77 2.01 -14.55
C ASP A 44 11.97 1.46 -13.35
N ARG A 45 10.97 0.59 -13.58
CA ARG A 45 10.08 0.07 -12.53
C ARG A 45 10.83 -0.46 -11.29
N ASP A 46 11.86 -1.27 -11.49
CA ASP A 46 12.63 -1.87 -10.39
C ASP A 46 13.41 -0.83 -9.60
N ARG A 47 13.93 0.20 -10.27
CA ARG A 47 14.60 1.33 -9.62
C ARG A 47 13.62 2.07 -8.71
N TRP A 48 12.39 2.33 -9.18
CA TRP A 48 11.38 3.00 -8.37
C TRP A 48 10.92 2.16 -7.18
N ILE A 49 10.75 0.85 -7.38
CA ILE A 49 10.47 -0.10 -6.30
C ILE A 49 11.57 -0.05 -5.23
N ASN A 50 12.83 -0.12 -5.63
CA ASN A 50 13.97 -0.07 -4.72
C ASN A 50 14.05 1.27 -3.99
N LEU A 51 13.84 2.38 -4.68
CA LEU A 51 13.83 3.72 -4.07
C LEU A 51 12.69 3.87 -3.05
N SER A 52 11.50 3.35 -3.35
CA SER A 52 10.38 3.33 -2.41
C SER A 52 10.74 2.57 -1.13
N LEU A 53 11.33 1.37 -1.26
CA LEU A 53 11.74 0.55 -0.12
C LEU A 53 12.86 1.20 0.69
N GLU A 54 13.86 1.78 0.02
CA GLU A 54 14.95 2.50 0.67
C GLU A 54 14.39 3.65 1.52
N ALA A 55 13.55 4.50 0.93
CA ALA A 55 12.98 5.65 1.61
C ALA A 55 12.04 5.26 2.77
N SER A 56 11.21 4.23 2.63
CA SER A 56 10.36 3.74 3.74
C SER A 56 11.15 3.03 4.83
N ASN A 57 12.23 2.33 4.50
CA ASN A 57 13.14 1.75 5.50
C ASN A 57 13.84 2.83 6.33
N GLU A 58 14.25 3.94 5.72
CA GLU A 58 14.77 5.09 6.47
C GLU A 58 13.73 5.64 7.45
N VAL A 59 12.44 5.67 7.08
CA VAL A 59 11.37 6.06 8.02
C VAL A 59 11.28 5.10 9.19
N PHE A 60 11.40 3.79 8.97
CA PHE A 60 11.38 2.82 10.06
C PHE A 60 12.55 2.97 11.04
N LYS A 61 13.74 3.38 10.55
CA LYS A 61 14.88 3.71 11.40
C LYS A 61 14.61 4.92 12.29
N LEU A 62 13.88 5.91 11.76
CA LEU A 62 13.54 7.15 12.49
C LEU A 62 12.36 6.98 13.46
N LYS A 63 11.34 6.23 13.05
CA LYS A 63 10.13 5.97 13.81
C LYS A 63 9.63 4.56 13.51
N SER A 64 9.91 3.64 14.43
CA SER A 64 9.36 2.30 14.39
C SER A 64 7.83 2.36 14.42
N GLY A 65 7.17 1.47 13.69
CA GLY A 65 5.71 1.41 13.69
C GLY A 65 4.99 2.46 12.83
N PHE A 66 5.69 3.23 11.98
CA PHE A 66 5.02 4.26 11.18
C PHE A 66 4.10 3.64 10.11
N SER A 67 2.78 3.75 10.29
CA SER A 67 1.79 3.07 9.47
C SER A 67 1.84 3.39 7.99
N ALA A 68 2.19 4.63 7.62
CA ALA A 68 2.32 5.00 6.21
C ALA A 68 3.48 4.25 5.53
N ALA A 69 4.57 3.97 6.26
CA ALA A 69 5.68 3.18 5.73
C ALA A 69 5.27 1.70 5.52
N TYR A 70 4.45 1.15 6.42
CA TYR A 70 3.85 -0.17 6.22
C TYR A 70 2.87 -0.22 5.04
N LEU A 71 2.05 0.80 4.85
CA LEU A 71 1.18 0.91 3.67
C LEU A 71 2.00 0.93 2.38
N ILE A 72 3.09 1.73 2.34
CA ILE A 72 3.99 1.78 1.19
C ILE A 72 4.60 0.40 0.93
N HIS A 73 5.14 -0.28 1.95
CA HIS A 73 5.66 -1.63 1.81
C HIS A 73 4.59 -2.60 1.27
N GLY A 74 3.37 -2.55 1.80
CA GLY A 74 2.26 -3.39 1.35
C GLY A 74 1.95 -3.21 -0.14
N ILE A 75 1.95 -1.96 -0.62
CA ILE A 75 1.73 -1.63 -2.04
C ILE A 75 2.92 -2.08 -2.89
N VAL A 76 4.16 -1.84 -2.45
CA VAL A 76 5.35 -2.30 -3.18
C VAL A 76 5.35 -3.82 -3.32
N TYR A 77 5.07 -4.56 -2.24
CA TYR A 77 4.96 -6.02 -2.30
C TYR A 77 3.80 -6.49 -3.18
N TYR A 78 2.70 -5.74 -3.24
CA TYR A 78 1.61 -6.02 -4.17
C TYR A 78 2.07 -5.88 -5.64
N LEU A 79 2.86 -4.85 -5.95
CA LEU A 79 3.44 -4.65 -7.29
C LEU A 79 4.45 -5.73 -7.66
N GLN A 80 5.20 -6.24 -6.68
CA GLN A 80 6.15 -7.35 -6.85
C GLN A 80 5.48 -8.74 -6.85
N ASP A 81 4.14 -8.82 -6.86
CA ASP A 81 3.39 -10.08 -6.76
C ASP A 81 3.67 -10.91 -5.48
N ASN A 82 4.29 -10.30 -4.46
CA ASN A 82 4.54 -10.91 -3.17
C ASN A 82 3.32 -10.77 -2.25
N THR A 83 2.31 -11.60 -2.50
CA THR A 83 1.02 -11.55 -1.81
C THR A 83 1.12 -11.76 -0.31
N ARG A 84 2.04 -12.62 0.14
CA ARG A 84 2.22 -12.92 1.57
C ARG A 84 2.76 -11.71 2.32
N ALA A 85 3.81 -11.06 1.80
CA ALA A 85 4.40 -9.88 2.42
C ALA A 85 3.45 -8.68 2.35
N SER A 86 2.75 -8.52 1.21
CA SER A 86 1.73 -7.49 1.03
C SER A 86 0.60 -7.61 2.04
N ARG A 87 0.01 -8.80 2.17
CA ARG A 87 -1.02 -9.10 3.18
C ARG A 87 -0.56 -8.76 4.59
N ARG A 88 0.63 -9.23 4.98
CA ARG A 88 1.16 -9.01 6.33
C ARG A 88 1.32 -7.52 6.63
N ALA A 89 1.82 -6.74 5.67
CA ALA A 89 2.00 -5.31 5.84
C ALA A 89 0.66 -4.57 6.02
N PHE A 90 -0.35 -4.90 5.22
CA PHE A 90 -1.68 -4.30 5.37
C PHE A 90 -2.38 -4.73 6.67
N GLN A 91 -2.27 -6.00 7.05
CA GLN A 91 -2.84 -6.49 8.31
C GLN A 91 -2.22 -5.75 9.51
N HIS A 92 -0.90 -5.54 9.51
CA HIS A 92 -0.24 -4.76 10.56
C HIS A 92 -0.83 -3.33 10.67
N VAL A 93 -1.15 -2.69 9.55
CA VAL A 93 -1.74 -1.33 9.57
C VAL A 93 -3.15 -1.36 10.18
N ILE A 94 -3.95 -2.37 9.85
CA ILE A 94 -5.30 -2.55 10.39
C ILE A 94 -5.24 -2.84 11.89
N ASP A 95 -4.38 -3.76 12.31
CA ASP A 95 -4.24 -4.17 13.71
C ASP A 95 -3.70 -3.03 14.59
N SER A 96 -2.92 -2.13 13.99
CA SER A 96 -2.39 -0.94 14.69
C SER A 96 -3.43 0.16 14.93
N ASP A 97 -4.66 0.01 14.43
CA ASP A 97 -5.77 0.97 14.51
C ASP A 97 -5.34 2.43 14.27
N THR A 98 -4.57 2.62 13.20
CA THR A 98 -4.08 3.94 12.81
C THR A 98 -4.92 4.50 11.68
N GLY A 99 -4.79 5.81 11.39
CA GLY A 99 -5.56 6.47 10.32
C GLY A 99 -5.39 5.88 8.91
N GLY A 100 -4.53 4.86 8.71
CA GLY A 100 -4.34 4.12 7.48
C GLY A 100 -5.23 2.88 7.29
N SER A 101 -6.02 2.47 8.29
CA SER A 101 -6.79 1.20 8.26
C SER A 101 -7.73 1.09 7.04
N ALA A 102 -8.45 2.16 6.70
CA ALA A 102 -9.36 2.14 5.55
C ALA A 102 -8.63 1.91 4.21
N ILE A 103 -7.44 2.48 4.06
CA ILE A 103 -6.59 2.29 2.87
C ILE A 103 -6.04 0.87 2.84
N ALA A 104 -5.60 0.34 3.98
CA ALA A 104 -5.12 -1.03 4.09
C ALA A 104 -6.22 -2.06 3.74
N GLN A 105 -7.45 -1.85 4.23
CA GLN A 105 -8.61 -2.68 3.90
C GLN A 105 -8.91 -2.67 2.39
N TYR A 106 -8.81 -1.50 1.74
CA TYR A 106 -8.96 -1.39 0.30
C TYR A 106 -7.94 -2.24 -0.47
N TRP A 107 -6.66 -2.14 -0.11
CA TRP A 107 -5.63 -2.93 -0.78
C TRP A 107 -5.72 -4.43 -0.47
N LEU A 108 -6.12 -4.82 0.74
CA LEU A 108 -6.40 -6.23 1.05
C LEU A 108 -7.54 -6.78 0.21
N LEU A 109 -8.62 -6.00 0.04
CA LEU A 109 -9.73 -6.38 -0.84
C LEU A 109 -9.22 -6.63 -2.26
N LEU A 110 -8.46 -5.68 -2.84
CA LEU A 110 -7.86 -5.86 -4.16
C LEU A 110 -6.97 -7.10 -4.26
N LEU A 111 -6.16 -7.37 -3.23
CA LEU A 111 -5.30 -8.55 -3.17
C LEU A 111 -6.12 -9.85 -3.21
N HIS A 112 -7.23 -9.93 -2.47
CA HIS A 112 -8.12 -11.10 -2.48
C HIS A 112 -8.85 -11.26 -3.80
N LEU A 113 -9.34 -10.16 -4.38
CA LEU A 113 -10.00 -10.18 -5.69
C LEU A 113 -9.03 -10.64 -6.79
N LYS A 114 -7.78 -10.16 -6.79
CA LYS A 114 -6.72 -10.63 -7.71
C LYS A 114 -6.45 -12.13 -7.59
N LYS A 115 -6.71 -12.71 -6.40
CA LYS A 115 -6.58 -14.15 -6.14
C LYS A 115 -7.87 -14.94 -6.30
N ASN A 116 -8.97 -14.30 -6.70
CA ASN A 116 -10.32 -14.90 -6.74
C ASN A 116 -10.76 -15.53 -5.41
N ASP A 117 -10.27 -14.99 -4.29
CA ASP A 117 -10.59 -15.46 -2.94
C ASP A 117 -11.77 -14.68 -2.39
N LEU A 118 -12.97 -15.03 -2.87
CA LEU A 118 -14.22 -14.37 -2.48
C LEU A 118 -14.54 -14.48 -0.98
N PRO A 119 -14.38 -15.65 -0.31
CA PRO A 119 -14.67 -15.74 1.12
C PRO A 119 -13.86 -14.76 1.95
N ALA A 120 -12.57 -14.61 1.64
CA ALA A 120 -11.72 -13.69 2.37
C ALA A 120 -11.96 -12.22 1.97
N ALA A 121 -12.31 -11.93 0.71
CA ALA A 121 -12.78 -10.61 0.30
C ALA A 121 -14.04 -10.18 1.08
N MET A 122 -15.01 -11.09 1.22
CA MET A 122 -16.22 -10.85 2.03
C MET A 122 -15.88 -10.63 3.51
N GLY A 123 -14.92 -11.39 4.05
CA GLY A 123 -14.42 -11.17 5.42
C GLY A 123 -13.85 -9.77 5.64
N VAL A 124 -13.09 -9.25 4.67
CA VAL A 124 -12.57 -7.87 4.71
C VAL A 124 -13.71 -6.85 4.68
N LEU A 125 -14.74 -7.05 3.85
CA LEU A 125 -15.91 -6.15 3.78
C LEU A 125 -16.71 -6.15 5.08
N SER A 126 -16.99 -7.33 5.65
CA SER A 126 -17.69 -7.44 6.93
C SER A 126 -16.94 -6.74 8.05
N LYS A 127 -15.62 -6.90 8.10
CA LYS A 127 -14.78 -6.22 9.09
C LYS A 127 -14.74 -4.71 8.87
N ALA A 128 -14.55 -4.26 7.62
CA ALA A 128 -14.58 -2.84 7.26
C ALA A 128 -15.91 -2.18 7.64
N LYS A 129 -17.03 -2.85 7.41
CA LYS A 129 -18.36 -2.37 7.81
C LYS A 129 -18.50 -2.25 9.32
N PHE A 130 -18.00 -3.22 10.08
CA PHE A 130 -17.97 -3.15 11.55
C PHE A 130 -17.10 -1.98 12.03
N ASP A 131 -15.96 -1.74 11.38
CA ASP A 131 -15.04 -0.63 11.69
C ASP A 131 -15.55 0.74 11.15
N GLY A 132 -16.75 0.80 10.59
CA GLY A 132 -17.38 2.04 10.09
C GLY A 132 -16.95 2.47 8.68
N ASN A 133 -16.13 1.69 7.98
CA ASN A 133 -15.70 1.94 6.60
C ASN A 133 -16.71 1.39 5.56
N SER A 134 -17.93 1.91 5.58
CA SER A 134 -19.01 1.52 4.65
C SER A 134 -18.72 1.87 3.18
N ARG A 135 -17.76 2.76 2.92
CA ARG A 135 -17.33 3.14 1.57
C ARG A 135 -16.68 1.98 0.82
N LEU A 136 -16.09 1.01 1.52
CA LEU A 136 -15.43 -0.12 0.88
C LEU A 136 -16.42 -1.01 0.11
N ASP A 137 -17.67 -1.11 0.58
CA ASP A 137 -18.75 -1.83 -0.12
C ASP A 137 -19.02 -1.19 -1.50
N LEU A 138 -19.08 0.14 -1.57
CA LEU A 138 -19.29 0.85 -2.84
C LEU A 138 -18.15 0.57 -3.85
N PHE A 139 -16.91 0.53 -3.37
CA PHE A 139 -15.77 0.17 -4.20
C PHE A 139 -15.86 -1.28 -4.70
N TYR A 140 -16.22 -2.23 -3.83
CA TYR A 140 -16.45 -3.61 -4.24
C TYR A 140 -17.52 -3.71 -5.32
N TYR A 141 -18.68 -3.06 -5.15
CA TYR A 141 -19.75 -3.04 -6.15
C TYR A 141 -19.29 -2.44 -7.49
N GLN A 142 -18.50 -1.36 -7.46
CA GLN A 142 -17.95 -0.77 -8.68
C GLN A 142 -16.97 -1.71 -9.38
N ILE A 143 -16.09 -2.38 -8.63
CA ILE A 143 -15.14 -3.35 -9.19
C ILE A 143 -15.89 -4.56 -9.75
N ALA A 144 -16.88 -5.09 -9.05
CA ALA A 144 -17.70 -6.22 -9.50
C ALA A 144 -18.58 -5.86 -10.71
N LYS A 145 -18.96 -4.59 -10.86
CA LYS A 145 -19.75 -4.09 -11.99
C LYS A 145 -18.89 -3.77 -13.22
N ASN A 146 -17.69 -3.23 -13.01
CA ASN A 146 -16.78 -2.79 -14.07
C ASN A 146 -15.81 -3.89 -14.52
N GLY A 147 -15.56 -4.89 -13.67
CA GLY A 147 -14.76 -6.06 -13.98
C GLY A 147 -15.66 -7.28 -14.18
N ASP A 148 -15.47 -7.97 -15.29
CA ASP A 148 -16.02 -9.30 -15.57
C ASP A 148 -15.75 -10.30 -14.43
N LEU A 149 -16.63 -10.32 -13.42
CA LEU A 149 -17.01 -11.52 -12.68
C LEU A 149 -18.22 -12.20 -13.36
N SER A 150 -18.58 -11.76 -14.58
CA SER A 150 -19.83 -12.10 -15.28
C SER A 150 -19.89 -13.53 -15.82
N VAL A 151 -18.79 -14.27 -15.86
CA VAL A 151 -18.75 -15.62 -16.48
C VAL A 151 -18.60 -16.77 -15.47
N THR A 152 -18.06 -16.53 -14.27
CA THR A 152 -17.85 -17.60 -13.27
C THR A 152 -18.84 -17.61 -12.11
N ALA A 153 -19.53 -16.51 -11.81
CA ALA A 153 -20.56 -16.49 -10.77
C ALA A 153 -21.95 -16.93 -11.25
N LYS A 154 -22.19 -16.97 -12.58
CA LYS A 154 -23.46 -17.44 -13.17
C LYS A 154 -23.59 -18.97 -13.26
N LYS A 155 -22.60 -19.75 -12.82
CA LYS A 155 -22.63 -21.22 -12.83
C LYS A 155 -22.93 -21.89 -11.49
N THR A 156 -23.20 -21.13 -10.43
CA THR A 156 -23.61 -21.68 -9.13
C THR A 156 -25.06 -21.38 -8.75
N PHE A 157 -25.83 -20.82 -9.69
CA PHE A 157 -27.29 -20.72 -9.60
C PHE A 157 -27.90 -21.05 -10.97
N ASN A 158 -27.83 -22.34 -11.32
CA ASN A 158 -28.79 -23.05 -12.15
C ASN A 158 -28.70 -24.54 -11.77
#